data_AF-A0A6N7H444-F1
#
_entry.id   AF-A0A6N7H444-F1
#
_cell.length_a   1.000
_cell.length_b   1.000
_cell.length_c   1.000
_cell.angle_alpha   90.00
_cell.angle_beta   90.00
_cell.angle_gamma   90.00
#
_symmetry.space_group_name_H-M   'P 1'
#
loop_
_entity.id
_entity.type
_entity.pdbx_description
1 polymer ?
#
loop_
_entity_poly.entity_id
_entity_poly.type
_entity_poly.pdbx_seq_one_letter_code
_entity_poly.pdbx_strand_id
1 'polypeptide(L)'
;MNDMDVRTYATIAGVCARLAGRLSDDIVGTVREHYYAGERELAESTLLLSLAYEGVGVTREEHDLIRGMLEDPDNPDLDDVAILDTAPPQLYRFVPAGPATAPDPSRADAVLSADAHRHGGRRLRRAWRDPLDGAPNGPTWMYVLQVAAGTDELGAYSGLTSRLWVVLQEKWQLEVVVEGDLLPPYQAAALTAAHQVWTAV
;
A
#
# COMPACT_ATOMS: atom_id res chain seq x y z
N MET A 1 -5.81 -17.43 13.52
CA MET A 1 -5.70 -17.26 12.07
C MET A 1 -5.49 -18.63 11.45
N ASN A 2 -6.42 -19.13 10.64
CA ASN A 2 -6.25 -20.41 9.95
C ASN A 2 -5.25 -20.21 8.79
N ASP A 3 -4.55 -21.26 8.34
CA ASP A 3 -3.52 -21.17 7.28
C ASP A 3 -4.07 -20.63 5.94
N MET A 4 -5.38 -20.81 5.72
CA MET A 4 -6.12 -20.23 4.59
C MET A 4 -6.27 -18.71 4.67
N ASP A 5 -6.42 -18.17 5.89
CA ASP A 5 -6.61 -16.75 6.16
C ASP A 5 -5.29 -15.97 5.90
N VAL A 6 -4.16 -16.56 6.29
CA VAL A 6 -2.82 -16.00 6.09
C VAL A 6 -2.49 -15.84 4.61
N ARG A 7 -2.79 -16.85 3.77
CA ARG A 7 -2.53 -16.78 2.32
C ARG A 7 -3.42 -15.76 1.62
N THR A 8 -4.68 -15.64 2.04
CA THR A 8 -5.60 -14.65 1.50
C THR A 8 -5.12 -13.23 1.83
N TYR A 9 -4.75 -12.95 3.08
CA TYR A 9 -4.22 -11.63 3.46
C TYR A 9 -2.92 -11.26 2.75
N ALA A 10 -1.99 -12.21 2.59
CA ALA A 10 -0.78 -11.98 1.80
C ALA A 10 -1.10 -11.68 0.33
N THR A 11 -2.10 -12.36 -0.24
CA THR A 11 -2.57 -12.10 -1.62
C THR A 11 -3.17 -10.70 -1.74
N ILE A 12 -4.02 -10.30 -0.79
CA ILE A 12 -4.62 -8.97 -0.74
C ILE A 12 -3.55 -7.89 -0.63
N ALA A 13 -2.59 -8.06 0.28
CA ALA A 13 -1.46 -7.14 0.44
C ALA A 13 -0.67 -7.02 -0.87
N GLY A 14 -0.44 -8.14 -1.56
CA GLY A 14 0.22 -8.19 -2.86
C GLY A 14 -0.55 -7.52 -4.00
N VAL A 15 -1.88 -7.64 -4.04
CA VAL A 15 -2.74 -6.93 -5.00
C VAL A 15 -2.70 -5.43 -4.74
N CYS A 16 -2.91 -5.02 -3.48
CA CYS A 16 -2.85 -3.61 -3.09
C CYS A 16 -1.47 -3.00 -3.39
N ALA A 17 -0.39 -3.74 -3.14
CA ALA A 17 0.96 -3.28 -3.44
C ALA A 17 1.18 -3.07 -4.95
N ARG A 18 0.67 -3.95 -5.81
CA ARG A 18 0.74 -3.78 -7.27
C ARG A 18 -0.08 -2.58 -7.74
N LEU A 19 -1.24 -2.33 -7.13
CA LEU A 19 -2.12 -1.22 -7.49
C LEU A 19 -1.69 0.13 -6.89
N ALA A 20 -0.78 0.12 -5.92
CA ALA A 20 -0.22 1.34 -5.35
C ALA A 20 0.44 2.21 -6.42
N GLY A 21 0.05 3.50 -6.44
CA GLY A 21 0.48 4.44 -7.47
C GLY A 21 -0.29 4.35 -8.79
N ARG A 22 -1.24 3.42 -8.94
CA ARG A 22 -2.23 3.41 -10.03
C ARG A 22 -3.61 3.82 -9.58
N LEU A 23 -4.05 3.33 -8.41
CA LEU A 23 -5.25 3.80 -7.73
C LEU A 23 -4.93 4.97 -6.78
N SER A 24 -5.96 5.74 -6.43
CA SER A 24 -5.91 6.70 -5.33
C SER A 24 -5.40 6.06 -4.03
N ASP A 25 -4.56 6.81 -3.30
CA ASP A 25 -3.99 6.34 -2.02
C ASP A 25 -5.08 6.05 -0.98
N ASP A 26 -6.11 6.90 -0.93
CA ASP A 26 -7.25 6.71 -0.02
C ASP A 26 -7.98 5.40 -0.34
N ILE A 27 -8.16 5.05 -1.61
CA ILE A 27 -8.84 3.81 -2.03
C ILE A 27 -8.02 2.58 -1.65
N VAL A 28 -6.72 2.57 -1.99
CA VAL A 28 -5.85 1.45 -1.62
C VAL A 28 -5.80 1.29 -0.10
N GLY A 29 -5.77 2.40 0.63
CA GLY A 29 -5.82 2.40 2.10
C GLY A 29 -7.12 1.83 2.64
N THR A 30 -8.27 2.29 2.12
CA THR A 30 -9.60 1.81 2.52
C THR A 30 -9.78 0.32 2.24
N VAL A 31 -9.33 -0.19 1.09
CA VAL A 31 -9.38 -1.64 0.79
C VAL A 31 -8.57 -2.44 1.82
N ARG A 32 -7.34 -2.01 2.14
CA ARG A 32 -6.51 -2.66 3.16
C ARG A 32 -7.18 -2.66 4.53
N GLU A 33 -7.77 -1.53 4.93
CA GLU A 33 -8.46 -1.37 6.20
C GLU A 33 -9.72 -2.24 6.31
N HIS A 34 -10.55 -2.30 5.27
CA HIS A 34 -11.74 -3.15 5.26
C HIS A 34 -11.36 -4.64 5.34
N TYR A 35 -10.36 -5.09 4.57
CA TYR A 35 -9.89 -6.47 4.69
C TYR A 35 -9.34 -6.78 6.09
N TYR A 36 -8.56 -5.88 6.68
CA TYR A 36 -8.06 -6.06 8.05
C TYR A 36 -9.19 -6.09 9.09
N ALA A 37 -10.25 -5.30 8.88
CA ALA A 37 -11.43 -5.28 9.73
C ALA A 37 -12.33 -6.52 9.56
N GLY A 38 -12.02 -7.42 8.60
CA GLY A 38 -12.86 -8.56 8.24
C GLY A 38 -14.09 -8.20 7.40
N GLU A 39 -14.15 -6.97 6.87
CA GLU A 39 -15.23 -6.45 6.03
C GLU A 39 -14.97 -6.79 4.55
N ARG A 40 -14.83 -8.09 4.26
CA ARG A 40 -14.40 -8.61 2.95
C ARG A 40 -15.29 -8.13 1.79
N GLU A 41 -16.60 -8.30 1.90
CA GLU A 41 -17.56 -7.89 0.86
C GLU A 41 -17.43 -6.41 0.51
N LEU A 42 -17.24 -5.56 1.53
CA LEU A 42 -17.05 -4.12 1.36
C LEU A 42 -15.71 -3.79 0.71
N ALA A 43 -14.64 -4.50 1.09
CA ALA A 43 -13.32 -4.34 0.50
C ALA A 43 -13.32 -4.71 -1.00
N GLU A 44 -13.94 -5.84 -1.34
CA GLU A 44 -14.08 -6.35 -2.72
C GLU A 44 -14.88 -5.38 -3.58
N SER A 45 -16.07 -4.96 -3.11
CA SER A 45 -16.91 -3.99 -3.80
C SER A 45 -16.18 -2.66 -4.00
N THR A 46 -15.49 -2.18 -2.97
CA THR A 46 -14.70 -0.94 -3.04
C THR A 46 -13.61 -1.05 -4.10
N LEU A 47 -12.87 -2.16 -4.13
CA LEU A 47 -11.80 -2.37 -5.08
C LEU A 47 -12.31 -2.40 -6.52
N LEU A 48 -13.31 -3.25 -6.82
CA LEU A 48 -13.80 -3.44 -8.20
C LEU A 48 -14.46 -2.16 -8.73
N LEU A 49 -15.32 -1.54 -7.92
CA LEU A 49 -15.96 -0.29 -8.28
C LEU A 49 -14.93 0.83 -8.54
N SER A 50 -13.89 0.91 -7.70
CA SER A 50 -12.85 1.94 -7.86
C SER A 50 -11.98 1.71 -9.09
N LEU A 51 -11.62 0.47 -9.39
CA LEU A 51 -10.89 0.12 -10.61
C LEU A 51 -11.68 0.54 -11.86
N ALA A 52 -12.97 0.22 -11.91
CA ALA A 52 -13.84 0.60 -13.02
C ALA A 52 -14.04 2.14 -13.09
N TYR A 53 -14.30 2.79 -11.96
CA TYR A 53 -14.59 4.22 -11.89
C TYR A 53 -13.38 5.10 -12.21
N GLU A 54 -12.20 4.75 -11.70
CA GLU A 54 -10.95 5.48 -11.99
C GLU A 54 -10.32 5.05 -13.35
N GLY A 55 -10.92 4.07 -14.04
CA GLY A 55 -10.41 3.57 -15.31
C GLY A 55 -9.04 2.90 -15.19
N VAL A 56 -8.75 2.29 -14.04
CA VAL A 56 -7.47 1.64 -13.77
C VAL A 56 -7.51 0.21 -14.29
N GLY A 57 -6.84 0.00 -15.42
CA GLY A 57 -6.65 -1.35 -15.96
C GLY A 57 -5.65 -2.19 -15.17
N VAL A 58 -5.87 -3.50 -15.18
CA VAL A 58 -5.05 -4.51 -14.51
C VAL A 58 -4.45 -5.46 -15.52
N THR A 59 -3.28 -6.03 -15.24
CA THR A 59 -2.73 -7.10 -16.09
C THR A 59 -3.52 -8.40 -15.92
N ARG A 60 -3.32 -9.38 -16.81
CA ARG A 60 -3.93 -10.71 -16.64
C ARG A 60 -3.55 -11.38 -15.33
N GLU A 61 -2.29 -11.28 -14.91
CA GLU A 61 -1.83 -11.82 -13.61
C GLU A 61 -2.57 -11.15 -12.45
N GLU A 62 -2.71 -9.82 -12.48
CA GLU A 62 -3.43 -9.08 -11.45
C GLU A 62 -4.92 -9.41 -11.43
N HIS A 63 -5.53 -9.54 -12.60
CA HIS A 63 -6.91 -9.98 -12.75
C HIS A 63 -7.12 -11.37 -12.12
N ASP A 64 -6.24 -12.33 -12.42
CA ASP A 64 -6.32 -13.69 -11.86
C ASP A 64 -6.10 -13.70 -10.33
N LEU A 65 -5.21 -12.84 -9.81
CA LEU A 65 -5.02 -12.65 -8.38
C LEU A 65 -6.26 -12.06 -7.70
N ILE A 66 -6.86 -11.03 -8.31
CA ILE A 66 -8.11 -10.42 -7.82
C ILE A 66 -9.20 -11.48 -7.81
N ARG A 67 -9.41 -12.19 -8.92
CA ARG A 67 -10.38 -13.28 -9.04
C ARG A 67 -10.22 -14.33 -7.94
N GLY A 68 -8.98 -14.72 -7.65
CA GLY A 68 -8.66 -15.72 -6.63
C GLY A 68 -8.93 -15.28 -5.19
N MET A 69 -9.02 -13.97 -4.93
CA MET A 69 -9.32 -13.43 -3.59
C MET A 69 -10.79 -12.99 -3.42
N LEU A 70 -11.61 -12.98 -4.46
CA LEU A 70 -13.04 -12.68 -4.34
C LEU A 70 -13.79 -13.81 -3.62
N GLU A 71 -14.86 -13.48 -2.90
CA GLU A 71 -15.78 -14.49 -2.38
C GLU A 71 -16.50 -15.22 -3.51
N ASP A 72 -16.91 -14.47 -4.54
CA ASP A 72 -17.41 -14.98 -5.81
C ASP A 72 -16.37 -14.76 -6.93
N PRO A 73 -15.65 -15.81 -7.37
CA PRO A 73 -14.69 -15.72 -8.47
C PRO A 73 -15.32 -15.35 -9.82
N ASP A 74 -16.64 -15.43 -9.96
CA ASP A 74 -17.38 -15.08 -11.18
C ASP A 74 -18.20 -13.79 -10.99
N ASN A 75 -17.82 -12.95 -10.03
CA ASN A 75 -18.46 -11.66 -9.76
C ASN A 75 -18.50 -10.80 -11.06
N PRO A 76 -19.69 -10.39 -11.52
CA PRO A 76 -19.83 -9.64 -12.77
C PRO A 76 -19.15 -8.26 -12.75
N ASP A 77 -18.94 -7.66 -11.57
CA ASP A 77 -18.25 -6.37 -11.46
C ASP A 77 -16.76 -6.49 -11.87
N LEU A 78 -16.20 -7.70 -11.85
CA LEU A 78 -14.85 -7.95 -12.35
C LEU A 78 -14.77 -7.83 -13.88
N ASP A 79 -15.86 -8.13 -14.60
CA ASP A 79 -15.91 -8.05 -16.07
C ASP A 79 -15.81 -6.59 -16.57
N ASP A 80 -16.13 -5.62 -15.72
CA ASP A 80 -16.02 -4.19 -16.01
C ASP A 80 -14.58 -3.66 -15.86
N VAL A 81 -13.65 -4.45 -15.32
CA VAL A 81 -12.24 -4.06 -15.15
C VAL A 81 -11.44 -4.36 -16.42
N ALA A 82 -10.86 -3.30 -17.01
CA ALA A 82 -10.06 -3.43 -18.23
C ALA A 82 -8.79 -4.29 -18.01
N ILE A 83 -8.61 -5.32 -18.83
CA ILE A 83 -7.39 -6.15 -18.84
C ILE A 83 -6.37 -5.56 -19.82
N LEU A 84 -5.17 -5.30 -19.33
CA LEU A 84 -4.03 -4.77 -20.07
C LEU A 84 -2.99 -5.87 -20.36
N ASP A 85 -2.30 -5.76 -21.49
CA ASP A 85 -1.19 -6.66 -21.84
C ASP A 85 0.01 -6.49 -20.90
N THR A 86 0.28 -5.26 -20.49
CA THR A 86 1.39 -4.89 -19.60
C THR A 86 0.95 -3.83 -18.61
N ALA A 87 1.51 -3.87 -17.40
CA ALA A 87 1.25 -2.85 -16.40
C ALA A 87 1.71 -1.46 -16.92
N PRO A 88 0.93 -0.39 -16.68
CA PRO A 88 1.33 0.97 -17.01
C PRO A 88 2.67 1.35 -16.36
N PRO A 89 3.44 2.26 -16.97
CA PRO A 89 4.66 2.76 -16.34
C PRO A 89 4.34 3.50 -15.04
N GLN A 90 5.30 3.48 -14.11
CA GLN A 90 5.18 4.19 -12.85
C GLN A 90 5.09 5.71 -13.07
N LEU A 91 4.14 6.36 -12.41
CA LEU A 91 3.86 7.80 -12.52
C LEU A 91 4.43 8.62 -11.36
N TYR A 92 5.42 8.10 -10.65
CA TYR A 92 6.03 8.78 -9.50
C TYR A 92 7.55 8.63 -9.51
N ARG A 93 8.23 9.68 -9.09
CA ARG A 93 9.64 9.66 -8.70
C ARG A 93 9.73 9.67 -7.19
N PHE A 94 10.71 8.93 -6.66
CA PHE A 94 11.04 8.98 -5.25
C PHE A 94 12.42 9.61 -5.06
N VAL A 95 12.53 10.49 -4.07
CA VAL A 95 13.79 11.15 -3.68
C VAL A 95 13.93 11.16 -2.16
N PRO A 96 15.14 11.16 -1.60
CA PRO A 96 15.34 11.02 -0.15
C PRO A 96 14.84 12.23 0.66
N ALA A 97 14.78 13.41 0.05
CA ALA A 97 14.36 14.66 0.69
C ALA A 97 13.31 15.36 -0.17
N GLY A 98 12.27 15.89 0.47
CA GLY A 98 11.27 16.72 -0.18
C GLY A 98 11.79 18.12 -0.54
N PRO A 99 11.02 18.88 -1.33
CA PRO A 99 11.32 20.28 -1.61
C PRO A 99 11.32 21.12 -0.32
N ALA A 100 11.90 22.32 -0.37
CA ALA A 100 11.94 23.22 0.79
C ALA A 100 10.56 23.62 1.34
N THR A 101 9.51 23.45 0.53
CA THR A 101 8.10 23.71 0.88
C THR A 101 7.37 22.47 1.42
N ALA A 102 8.04 21.30 1.50
CA ALA A 102 7.43 20.10 2.04
C ALA A 102 7.08 20.27 3.53
N PRO A 103 5.96 19.71 4.01
CA PRO A 103 5.65 19.67 5.45
C PRO A 103 6.78 19.03 6.26
N ASP A 104 7.02 19.50 7.48
CA ASP A 104 8.05 18.92 8.36
C ASP A 104 7.68 17.50 8.82
N PRO A 105 8.48 16.48 8.48
CA PRO A 105 8.14 15.11 8.77
C PRO A 105 8.49 14.61 10.19
N SER A 106 9.13 15.45 11.01
CA SER A 106 9.74 15.04 12.28
C SER A 106 8.75 14.45 13.29
N ARG A 107 7.49 14.92 13.30
CA ARG A 107 6.46 14.41 14.23
C ARG A 107 5.99 13.02 13.86
N ALA A 108 5.72 12.74 12.59
CA ALA A 108 5.31 11.41 12.18
C ALA A 108 6.47 10.41 12.26
N ASP A 109 7.71 10.84 12.01
CA ASP A 109 8.89 10.01 12.26
C ASP A 109 8.90 9.48 13.69
N ALA A 110 8.69 10.37 14.67
CA ALA A 110 8.66 10.00 16.07
C ALA A 110 7.51 9.02 16.38
N VAL A 111 6.30 9.30 15.85
CA VAL A 111 5.12 8.44 16.07
C VAL A 111 5.32 7.05 15.46
N LEU A 112 5.69 6.99 14.19
CA LEU A 112 5.87 5.72 13.47
C LEU A 112 7.03 4.91 14.04
N SER A 113 8.17 5.56 14.36
CA SER A 113 9.32 4.86 14.94
C SER A 113 9.01 4.27 16.31
N ALA A 114 8.22 4.98 17.13
CA ALA A 114 7.82 4.51 18.45
C ALA A 114 6.95 3.24 18.37
N ASP A 115 6.08 3.13 17.36
CA ASP A 115 5.12 2.02 17.26
C ASP A 115 5.54 0.93 16.25
N ALA A 116 6.52 1.17 15.37
CA ALA A 116 6.98 0.22 14.34
C ALA A 116 7.27 -1.19 14.88
N HIS A 117 7.96 -1.30 16.02
CA HIS A 117 8.30 -2.59 16.62
C HIS A 117 7.07 -3.41 17.05
N ARG A 118 5.98 -2.76 17.45
CA ARG A 118 4.73 -3.43 17.87
C ARG A 118 4.02 -4.11 16.71
N HIS A 119 4.33 -3.68 15.49
CA HIS A 119 3.78 -4.18 14.24
C HIS A 119 4.79 -5.04 13.46
N GLY A 120 5.76 -5.64 14.15
CA GLY A 120 6.76 -6.52 13.51
C GLY A 120 7.82 -5.77 12.68
N GLY A 121 7.86 -4.45 12.77
CA GLY A 121 8.81 -3.59 12.07
C GLY A 121 10.26 -3.92 12.39
N ARG A 122 11.08 -4.03 11.34
CA ARG A 122 12.53 -4.17 11.40
C ARG A 122 13.24 -2.88 11.03
N ARG A 123 12.73 -2.18 10.02
CA ARG A 123 13.24 -0.89 9.57
C ARG A 123 12.09 -0.02 9.12
N LEU A 124 12.17 1.26 9.43
CA LEU A 124 11.28 2.28 8.90
C LEU A 124 12.11 3.25 8.06
N ARG A 125 11.68 3.48 6.84
CA ARG A 125 12.34 4.38 5.89
C ARG A 125 11.35 5.40 5.37
N ARG A 126 11.86 6.55 4.93
CA ARG A 126 11.06 7.63 4.33
C ARG A 126 11.68 8.14 3.05
N ALA A 127 10.84 8.37 2.05
CA ALA A 127 11.16 9.11 0.84
C ALA A 127 10.09 10.17 0.59
N TRP A 128 10.44 11.19 -0.19
CA TRP A 128 9.47 12.08 -0.81
C TRP A 128 8.99 11.46 -2.12
N ARG A 129 7.66 11.42 -2.29
CA ARG A 129 7.02 11.03 -3.54
C ARG A 129 6.69 12.28 -4.34
N ASP A 130 7.22 12.35 -5.55
CA ASP A 130 6.98 13.43 -6.51
C ASP A 130 6.18 12.88 -7.72
N PRO A 131 4.94 13.35 -7.96
CA PRO A 131 4.12 12.86 -9.05
C PRO A 131 4.64 13.33 -10.41
N LEU A 132 4.50 12.47 -11.41
CA LEU A 132 4.64 12.82 -12.81
C LEU A 132 3.26 13.18 -13.39
N ASP A 133 3.25 13.73 -14.61
CA ASP A 133 2.00 14.08 -15.29
C ASP A 133 1.07 12.87 -15.39
N GLY A 134 -0.18 13.05 -14.96
CA GLY A 134 -1.22 12.02 -14.97
C GLY A 134 -1.24 11.11 -13.73
N ALA A 135 -0.36 11.32 -12.74
CA ALA A 135 -0.41 10.56 -11.50
C ALA A 135 -1.71 10.86 -10.70
N PRO A 136 -2.38 9.84 -10.12
CA PRO A 136 -3.66 10.02 -9.43
C PRO A 136 -3.54 10.79 -8.10
N ASN A 137 -2.38 10.73 -7.45
CA ASN A 137 -2.15 11.32 -6.14
C ASN A 137 -1.10 12.43 -6.19
N GLY A 138 -1.24 13.39 -5.27
CA GLY A 138 -0.31 14.51 -5.12
C GLY A 138 1.04 14.13 -4.48
N PRO A 139 1.96 15.11 -4.41
CA PRO A 139 3.24 14.94 -3.73
C PRO A 139 3.05 14.77 -2.23
N THR A 140 3.82 13.86 -1.61
CA THR A 140 3.69 13.54 -0.19
C THR A 140 4.94 12.86 0.38
N TRP A 141 5.04 12.80 1.70
CA TRP A 141 5.97 11.88 2.35
C TRP A 141 5.43 10.46 2.28
N MET A 142 6.30 9.53 1.89
CA MET A 142 6.03 8.10 1.83
C MET A 142 6.95 7.36 2.78
N TYR A 143 6.34 6.58 3.66
CA TYR A 143 7.01 5.69 4.58
C TYR A 143 6.97 4.27 4.05
N VAL A 144 8.07 3.54 4.28
CA VAL A 144 8.16 2.12 3.98
C VAL A 144 8.60 1.41 5.25
N LEU A 145 7.70 0.61 5.82
CA LEU A 145 8.00 -0.29 6.93
C LEU A 145 8.44 -1.64 6.36
N GLN A 146 9.67 -2.04 6.67
CA GLN A 146 10.16 -3.38 6.36
C GLN A 146 9.87 -4.32 7.53
N VAL A 147 9.19 -5.43 7.27
CA VAL A 147 8.81 -6.45 8.26
C VAL A 147 9.42 -7.82 7.91
N ALA A 148 9.41 -8.76 8.85
CA ALA A 148 9.86 -10.13 8.58
C ALA A 148 8.79 -10.93 7.81
N ALA A 149 9.20 -11.97 7.08
CA ALA A 149 8.27 -12.89 6.43
C ALA A 149 7.29 -13.50 7.44
N GLY A 150 6.01 -13.60 7.04
CA GLY A 150 4.93 -14.08 7.90
C GLY A 150 4.40 -13.05 8.92
N THR A 151 4.85 -11.79 8.85
CA THR A 151 4.20 -10.69 9.57
C THR A 151 2.87 -10.36 8.90
N ASP A 152 1.85 -10.04 9.67
CA ASP A 152 0.57 -9.51 9.16
C ASP A 152 0.77 -8.08 8.61
N GLU A 153 0.96 -7.96 7.29
CA GLU A 153 1.21 -6.67 6.65
C GLU A 153 0.00 -5.73 6.71
N LEU A 154 -1.22 -6.27 6.62
CA LEU A 154 -2.45 -5.48 6.70
C LEU A 154 -2.64 -4.90 8.10
N GLY A 155 -2.44 -5.71 9.14
CA GLY A 155 -2.50 -5.24 10.52
C GLY A 155 -1.40 -4.24 10.87
N ALA A 156 -0.19 -4.43 10.32
CA ALA A 156 0.87 -3.44 10.46
C ALA A 156 0.54 -2.11 9.77
N TYR A 157 -0.01 -2.17 8.55
CA TYR A 157 -0.46 -1.00 7.81
C TYR A 157 -1.55 -0.25 8.59
N SER A 158 -2.68 -0.92 8.87
CA SER A 158 -3.85 -0.33 9.53
C SER A 158 -3.54 0.20 10.92
N GLY A 159 -2.68 -0.49 11.68
CA GLY A 159 -2.28 -0.04 13.01
C GLY A 159 -1.50 1.27 12.98
N LEU A 160 -0.54 1.41 12.06
CA LEU A 160 0.30 2.60 11.95
C LEU A 160 -0.42 3.78 11.29
N THR A 161 -1.21 3.56 10.24
CA THR A 161 -2.03 4.65 9.64
C THR A 161 -3.05 5.18 10.63
N SER A 162 -3.75 4.31 11.35
CA SER A 162 -4.66 4.70 12.44
C SER A 162 -3.94 5.50 13.52
N ARG A 163 -2.72 5.10 13.87
CA ARG A 163 -1.93 5.81 14.89
C ARG A 163 -1.56 7.23 14.45
N LEU A 164 -1.10 7.39 13.21
CA LEU A 164 -0.83 8.72 12.63
C LEU A 164 -2.06 9.60 12.67
N TRP A 165 -3.20 9.06 12.25
CA TRP A 165 -4.46 9.80 12.26
C TRP A 165 -4.84 10.23 13.68
N VAL A 166 -4.85 9.31 14.65
CA VAL A 166 -5.25 9.61 16.04
C VAL A 166 -4.32 10.63 16.71
N VAL A 167 -3.02 10.57 16.47
CA VAL A 167 -2.04 11.43 17.16
C VAL A 167 -1.81 12.77 16.46
N LEU A 168 -1.79 12.78 15.12
CA LEU A 168 -1.37 13.91 14.31
C LEU A 168 -2.45 14.45 13.37
N GLN A 169 -3.52 13.68 13.11
CA GLN A 169 -4.51 13.95 12.06
C GLN A 169 -3.85 14.07 10.68
N GLU A 170 -2.81 13.27 10.45
CA GLU A 170 -2.04 13.22 9.20
C GLU A 170 -2.33 11.90 8.46
N LYS A 171 -2.38 11.99 7.13
CA LYS A 171 -2.57 10.86 6.20
C LYS A 171 -1.34 10.67 5.31
N TRP A 172 -0.16 10.52 5.90
CA TRP A 172 1.04 10.27 5.10
C TRP A 172 1.06 8.84 4.58
N GLN A 173 1.56 8.67 3.36
CA GLN A 173 1.52 7.38 2.70
C GLN A 173 2.42 6.39 3.44
N LEU A 174 1.93 5.18 3.65
CA LEU A 174 2.67 4.09 4.27
C LEU A 174 2.57 2.85 3.40
N GLU A 175 3.69 2.20 3.12
CA GLU A 175 3.73 0.84 2.60
C GLU A 175 4.39 -0.08 3.62
N VAL A 176 3.86 -1.29 3.72
CA VAL A 176 4.45 -2.36 4.51
C VAL A 176 4.97 -3.42 3.54
N VAL A 177 6.24 -3.77 3.65
CA VAL A 177 6.91 -4.71 2.75
C VAL A 177 7.69 -5.76 3.53
N VAL A 178 7.68 -6.99 3.04
CA VAL A 178 8.48 -8.07 3.60
C VAL A 178 9.94 -7.93 3.17
N GLU A 179 10.87 -8.02 4.12
CA GLU A 179 12.30 -7.97 3.82
C GLU A 179 12.75 -9.19 3.02
N GLY A 180 13.40 -8.95 1.88
CA GLY A 180 13.93 -9.98 0.99
C GLY A 180 12.99 -10.38 -0.15
N ASP A 181 11.74 -9.93 -0.12
CA ASP A 181 10.77 -10.23 -1.17
C ASP A 181 11.00 -9.39 -2.43
N LEU A 182 10.54 -9.93 -3.57
CA LEU A 182 10.47 -9.19 -4.82
C LEU A 182 9.33 -8.17 -4.73
N LEU A 183 9.69 -6.89 -4.69
CA LEU A 183 8.74 -5.80 -4.57
C LEU A 183 8.20 -5.36 -5.94
N PRO A 184 6.92 -4.95 -6.04
CA PRO A 184 6.44 -4.24 -7.22
C PRO A 184 7.23 -2.95 -7.47
N PRO A 185 7.26 -2.44 -8.71
CA PRO A 185 8.11 -1.30 -9.09
C PRO A 185 7.95 -0.07 -8.18
N TYR A 186 6.73 0.23 -7.76
CA TYR A 186 6.42 1.37 -6.90
C TYR A 186 7.12 1.29 -5.53
N GLN A 187 6.95 0.19 -4.79
CA GLN A 187 7.59 -0.03 -3.49
C GLN A 187 9.10 -0.20 -3.63
N ALA A 188 9.58 -0.87 -4.68
CA ALA A 188 11.01 -1.02 -4.95
C ALA A 188 11.69 0.34 -5.15
N ALA A 189 11.08 1.22 -5.96
CA ALA A 189 11.58 2.57 -6.21
C ALA A 189 11.56 3.44 -4.94
N ALA A 190 10.46 3.38 -4.16
CA ALA A 190 10.36 4.07 -2.88
C ALA A 190 11.44 3.62 -1.90
N LEU A 191 11.59 2.31 -1.71
CA LEU A 191 12.57 1.73 -0.79
C LEU A 191 14.02 2.05 -1.18
N THR A 192 14.30 2.08 -2.49
CA THR A 192 15.62 2.41 -3.04
C THR A 192 16.01 3.86 -2.77
N ALA A 193 15.06 4.79 -2.91
CA ALA A 193 15.31 6.22 -2.68
C ALA A 193 15.25 6.62 -1.20
N ALA A 194 14.59 5.83 -0.36
CA ALA A 194 14.30 6.19 1.02
C ALA A 194 15.54 6.18 1.92
N HIS A 195 15.61 7.15 2.83
CA HIS A 195 16.57 7.13 3.93
C HIS A 195 15.97 6.45 5.16
N GLN A 196 16.84 5.88 6.00
CA GLN A 196 16.41 5.21 7.22
C GLN A 196 16.01 6.24 8.29
N VAL A 197 14.81 6.07 8.83
CA VAL A 197 14.26 6.85 9.96
C VAL A 197 14.48 6.09 11.26
N TRP A 198 14.26 4.77 11.23
CA TRP A 198 14.39 3.91 12.41
C TRP A 198 14.80 2.47 12.02
N THR A 199 15.44 1.78 12.95
CA THR A 199 15.75 0.35 12.86
C THR A 199 15.52 -0.29 14.23
N ALA A 200 15.04 -1.52 14.24
CA ALA A 200 15.01 -2.33 15.44
C ALA A 200 16.45 -2.53 15.95
N VAL A 201 16.60 -2.48 17.28
CA VAL A 201 17.84 -2.76 18.01
C VAL A 201 17.91 -4.25 18.33
#